data_AF-A0A6N8H584-F1
#
_entry.id   AF-A0A6N8H584-F1
#
_cell.length_a   1.000
_cell.length_b   1.000
_cell.length_c   1.000
_cell.angle_alpha   90.00
_cell.angle_beta   90.00
_cell.angle_gamma   90.00
#
_symmetry.space_group_name_H-M   'P 1'
#
loop_
_entity.id
_entity.type
_entity.pdbx_description
1 polymer ?
#
loop_
_entity_poly.entity_id
_entity_poly.type
_entity_poly.pdbx_seq_one_letter_code
_entity_poly.pdbx_strand_id
1 'polypeptide(L)'
;MCAPTPWAAAATLACCTLCPMAWACNLMKTRIFWTLPTKFIPVMSWQIPTATWPNIWKKTAGLCCTRARLLLCTSAANRRILENAKGTCMEKLPILTGEKVVLRPITDADTDNIVRWRNTPSVRDNFIFRQTFTPEMHRNWLKTKVATGEVVQYIIVDKAADTAVGSVYYRDVDHTFNSAEYGIFVGEESARGKGFGTETARLFTDFGFTALHLHRISLRVLAENTPARRSYAAAGFVEEGTFRDMVRLDGVYRDVVFMAKIAQ
;
A
#
# COMPACT_ATOMS: atom_id res chain seq x y z
N MET A 1 -71.03 10.73 3.31
CA MET A 1 -71.08 11.39 1.99
C MET A 1 -69.74 11.17 1.30
N CYS A 2 -69.82 10.65 0.06
CA CYS A 2 -68.81 10.53 -1.01
C CYS A 2 -67.59 9.60 -0.85
N ALA A 3 -67.60 8.55 -1.68
CA ALA A 3 -66.47 7.91 -2.35
C ALA A 3 -66.33 8.50 -3.80
N PRO A 4 -65.48 8.03 -4.75
CA PRO A 4 -64.02 7.73 -4.73
C PRO A 4 -63.23 8.16 -6.03
N THR A 5 -61.95 7.71 -6.14
CA THR A 5 -61.08 7.36 -7.33
C THR A 5 -60.16 8.39 -8.04
N PRO A 6 -59.08 7.97 -8.79
CA PRO A 6 -58.17 6.80 -8.66
C PRO A 6 -56.64 7.02 -9.02
N TRP A 7 -55.84 5.95 -8.78
CA TRP A 7 -54.53 5.53 -9.38
C TRP A 7 -53.23 6.31 -9.03
N ALA A 8 -52.15 5.74 -8.46
CA ALA A 8 -51.32 4.54 -8.69
C ALA A 8 -50.05 4.79 -9.55
N ALA A 9 -48.92 4.30 -9.03
CA ALA A 9 -47.60 4.03 -9.66
C ALA A 9 -46.56 5.17 -9.79
N ALA A 10 -45.44 5.05 -9.07
CA ALA A 10 -44.07 5.04 -9.63
C ALA A 10 -43.02 5.10 -8.50
N ALA A 11 -42.69 3.94 -7.93
CA ALA A 11 -41.37 3.67 -7.35
C ALA A 11 -40.54 2.95 -8.42
N THR A 12 -39.22 3.12 -8.39
CA THR A 12 -38.16 2.51 -9.24
C THR A 12 -37.59 3.42 -10.34
N LEU A 13 -36.70 4.35 -9.96
CA LEU A 13 -35.60 4.84 -10.80
C LEU A 13 -34.59 5.55 -9.91
N ALA A 14 -33.29 5.39 -10.22
CA ALA A 14 -32.12 6.00 -9.58
C ALA A 14 -31.50 5.24 -8.38
N CYS A 15 -30.99 4.03 -8.63
CA CYS A 15 -29.86 3.49 -7.86
C CYS A 15 -29.02 2.61 -8.78
N CYS A 16 -28.28 3.22 -9.72
CA CYS A 16 -27.27 2.57 -10.56
C CYS A 16 -26.39 3.62 -11.27
N THR A 17 -25.65 4.42 -10.50
CA THR A 17 -24.47 5.14 -10.98
C THR A 17 -23.47 5.15 -9.83
N LEU A 18 -22.20 4.85 -10.13
CA LEU A 18 -21.05 4.65 -9.23
C LEU A 18 -20.66 3.17 -8.99
N CYS A 19 -20.42 2.45 -10.09
CA CYS A 19 -19.46 1.34 -10.12
C CYS A 19 -18.23 1.83 -10.91
N PRO A 20 -17.01 1.85 -10.34
CA PRO A 20 -15.80 2.24 -11.05
C PRO A 20 -15.23 1.03 -11.80
N MET A 21 -15.83 0.70 -12.95
CA MET A 21 -15.27 -0.25 -13.93
C MET A 21 -15.38 0.28 -15.36
N ALA A 22 -15.33 1.60 -15.52
CA ALA A 22 -15.35 2.30 -16.81
C ALA A 22 -14.05 3.08 -17.04
N TRP A 23 -12.89 2.44 -16.81
CA TRP A 23 -11.57 2.98 -17.15
C TRP A 23 -10.72 2.03 -18.01
N ALA A 24 -11.37 1.05 -18.64
CA ALA A 24 -10.75 0.15 -19.61
C ALA A 24 -11.59 0.09 -20.90
N CYS A 25 -11.95 1.25 -21.47
CA CYS A 25 -12.49 1.31 -22.84
C CYS A 25 -12.45 2.75 -23.40
N ASN A 26 -11.30 3.43 -23.31
CA ASN A 26 -11.15 4.75 -23.95
C ASN A 26 -9.73 5.02 -24.48
N LEU A 27 -9.15 4.00 -25.13
CA LEU A 27 -7.89 4.11 -25.89
C LEU A 27 -8.06 3.38 -27.24
N MET A 28 -9.04 3.80 -28.04
CA MET A 28 -9.12 3.45 -29.46
C MET A 28 -9.76 4.58 -30.29
N LYS A 29 -9.30 5.83 -30.11
CA LYS A 29 -9.56 6.91 -31.08
C LYS A 29 -8.43 7.93 -31.10
N THR A 30 -7.27 7.51 -31.60
CA THR A 30 -6.25 8.43 -32.11
C THR A 30 -5.70 7.87 -33.41
N ARG A 31 -6.11 8.52 -34.51
CA ARG A 31 -5.60 8.29 -35.86
C ARG A 31 -4.11 8.65 -35.87
N ILE A 32 -3.24 7.66 -36.07
CA ILE A 32 -1.86 7.88 -36.46
C ILE A 32 -1.75 7.49 -37.93
N PHE A 33 -1.52 8.50 -38.77
CA PHE A 33 -1.17 8.35 -40.18
C PHE A 33 0.21 7.67 -40.26
N TRP A 34 0.26 6.49 -40.87
CA TRP A 34 1.49 5.97 -41.47
C TRP A 34 1.26 5.85 -42.97
N THR A 35 1.96 6.69 -43.72
CA THR A 35 2.19 6.52 -45.14
C THR A 35 3.13 5.34 -45.35
N LEU A 36 2.79 4.42 -46.26
CA LEU A 36 3.63 3.88 -47.33
C LEU A 36 2.83 2.78 -48.11
N PRO A 37 3.23 2.45 -49.35
CA PRO A 37 2.31 2.23 -50.45
C PRO A 37 2.10 0.73 -50.76
N THR A 38 0.98 0.39 -51.41
CA THR A 38 0.92 -0.32 -52.71
C THR A 38 -0.46 -0.95 -52.98
N LYS A 39 -0.91 -0.76 -54.23
CA LYS A 39 -1.74 -1.66 -55.06
C LYS A 39 -3.20 -1.94 -54.66
N PHE A 40 -4.08 -1.18 -55.34
CA PHE A 40 -5.26 -1.65 -56.12
C PHE A 40 -5.74 -3.09 -55.91
N ILE A 41 -7.00 -3.28 -55.48
CA ILE A 41 -8.03 -4.22 -56.01
C ILE A 41 -9.44 -3.64 -55.65
N PRO A 42 -10.47 -3.72 -56.53
CA PRO A 42 -11.62 -2.82 -56.51
C PRO A 42 -12.82 -3.28 -55.69
N VAL A 43 -13.70 -2.31 -55.44
CA VAL A 43 -15.02 -2.41 -54.82
C VAL A 43 -15.93 -3.33 -55.63
N MET A 44 -16.52 -4.34 -54.98
CA MET A 44 -17.65 -5.10 -55.54
C MET A 44 -18.81 -5.05 -54.55
N SER A 45 -19.82 -4.27 -54.93
CA SER A 45 -21.14 -4.21 -54.33
C SER A 45 -21.87 -5.54 -54.56
N TRP A 46 -22.36 -6.17 -53.50
CA TRP A 46 -23.41 -7.19 -53.60
C TRP A 46 -24.53 -6.86 -52.62
N GLN A 47 -25.70 -6.60 -53.21
CA GLN A 47 -26.99 -6.42 -52.56
C GLN A 47 -27.39 -7.70 -51.82
N ILE A 48 -27.89 -7.55 -50.58
CA ILE A 48 -28.52 -8.63 -49.83
C ILE A 48 -29.99 -8.70 -50.29
N PRO A 49 -30.51 -9.86 -50.74
CA PRO A 49 -31.92 -10.01 -51.01
C PRO A 49 -32.69 -10.23 -49.71
N THR A 50 -33.79 -9.49 -49.56
CA THR A 50 -34.85 -9.71 -48.57
C THR A 50 -35.51 -11.07 -48.81
N ALA A 51 -35.31 -12.01 -47.89
CA ALA A 51 -36.09 -13.24 -47.81
C ALA A 51 -36.96 -13.22 -46.55
N THR A 52 -38.27 -13.20 -46.82
CA THR A 52 -39.44 -13.31 -45.94
C THR A 52 -39.57 -14.67 -45.26
N TRP A 53 -40.45 -14.72 -44.24
CA TRP A 53 -41.22 -15.86 -43.64
C TRP A 53 -41.06 -16.02 -42.10
N PRO A 54 -42.11 -16.44 -41.36
CA PRO A 54 -42.90 -15.51 -40.51
C PRO A 54 -43.26 -16.07 -39.10
N ASN A 55 -44.14 -15.33 -38.41
CA ASN A 55 -45.01 -15.73 -37.30
C ASN A 55 -44.44 -15.82 -35.88
N ILE A 56 -44.44 -14.62 -35.30
CA ILE A 56 -44.67 -14.28 -33.90
C ILE A 56 -46.03 -14.81 -33.41
N TRP A 57 -46.14 -14.99 -32.09
CA TRP A 57 -47.32 -15.12 -31.23
C TRP A 57 -47.73 -16.55 -30.83
N LYS A 58 -47.15 -17.01 -29.71
CA LYS A 58 -47.87 -17.30 -28.46
C LYS A 58 -46.92 -17.99 -27.48
N LYS A 59 -46.43 -17.24 -26.49
CA LYS A 59 -46.57 -17.56 -25.06
C LYS A 59 -45.89 -16.50 -24.21
N THR A 60 -46.71 -16.00 -23.28
CA THR A 60 -46.33 -15.40 -21.99
C THR A 60 -45.60 -14.05 -22.02
N ALA A 61 -46.38 -13.00 -22.29
CA ALA A 61 -46.32 -11.80 -21.47
C ALA A 61 -46.81 -12.16 -20.06
N GLY A 62 -45.97 -11.98 -19.05
CA GLY A 62 -46.31 -12.24 -17.65
C GLY A 62 -45.08 -12.22 -16.75
N LEU A 63 -45.03 -11.21 -15.87
CA LEU A 63 -44.05 -10.97 -14.80
C LEU A 63 -42.79 -10.17 -15.15
N CYS A 64 -43.03 -8.86 -15.18
CA CYS A 64 -42.09 -7.79 -14.92
C CYS A 64 -41.64 -7.79 -13.44
N CYS A 65 -40.35 -7.51 -13.20
CA CYS A 65 -39.73 -7.08 -11.93
C CYS A 65 -39.94 -7.93 -10.68
N THR A 66 -39.02 -8.85 -10.38
CA THR A 66 -38.45 -8.99 -9.01
C THR A 66 -37.15 -9.81 -8.99
N ARG A 67 -36.09 -9.22 -8.43
CA ARG A 67 -34.88 -9.84 -7.86
C ARG A 67 -34.12 -10.86 -8.72
N ALA A 68 -33.19 -10.36 -9.54
CA ALA A 68 -31.95 -11.08 -9.81
C ALA A 68 -31.11 -11.08 -8.52
N ARG A 69 -31.18 -12.18 -7.77
CA ARG A 69 -30.30 -12.44 -6.63
C ARG A 69 -28.95 -12.84 -7.22
N LEU A 70 -28.08 -11.86 -7.45
CA LEU A 70 -26.67 -12.11 -7.69
C LEU A 70 -26.17 -12.90 -6.48
N LEU A 71 -25.81 -14.16 -6.70
CA LEU A 71 -25.13 -15.01 -5.71
C LEU A 71 -23.76 -14.41 -5.44
N LEU A 72 -23.71 -13.39 -4.59
CA LEU A 72 -22.51 -13.08 -3.82
C LEU A 72 -22.30 -14.27 -2.89
N CYS A 73 -21.45 -15.18 -3.34
CA CYS A 73 -20.89 -16.24 -2.52
C CYS A 73 -19.94 -15.62 -1.48
N THR A 74 -20.48 -14.82 -0.55
CA THR A 74 -19.81 -14.55 0.72
C THR A 74 -20.34 -15.61 1.67
N SER A 75 -19.73 -16.79 1.62
CA SER A 75 -20.00 -17.82 2.63
C SER A 75 -19.77 -17.19 4.00
N ALA A 76 -20.61 -17.54 4.99
CA ALA A 76 -20.42 -17.13 6.36
C ALA A 76 -19.01 -17.46 6.90
N ALA A 77 -18.27 -18.36 6.23
CA ALA A 77 -16.86 -18.65 6.51
C ALA A 77 -15.93 -17.45 6.22
N ASN A 78 -16.15 -16.66 5.16
CA ASN A 78 -15.31 -15.48 4.89
C ASN A 78 -15.58 -14.32 5.86
N ARG A 79 -16.81 -14.24 6.41
CA ARG A 79 -17.13 -13.27 7.46
C ARG A 79 -16.48 -13.69 8.79
N ARG A 80 -16.42 -14.99 9.07
CA ARG A 80 -15.67 -15.56 10.21
C ARG A 80 -14.16 -15.36 10.10
N ILE A 81 -13.56 -15.40 8.90
CA ILE A 81 -12.12 -15.14 8.72
C ILE A 81 -11.80 -13.66 8.99
N LEU A 82 -12.64 -12.73 8.54
CA LEU A 82 -12.46 -11.30 8.79
C LEU A 82 -12.83 -10.86 10.22
N GLU A 83 -13.78 -11.55 10.88
CA GLU A 83 -14.12 -11.33 12.29
C GLU A 83 -13.08 -11.97 13.23
N ASN A 84 -12.46 -13.09 12.85
CA ASN A 84 -11.34 -13.67 13.60
C ASN A 84 -10.03 -12.89 13.43
N ALA A 85 -9.85 -12.12 12.34
CA ALA A 85 -8.70 -11.22 12.17
C ALA A 85 -8.82 -9.90 12.95
N LYS A 86 -10.01 -9.57 13.50
CA LYS A 86 -10.22 -8.42 14.38
C LYS A 86 -10.00 -8.72 15.87
N GLY A 87 -9.63 -9.97 16.20
CA GLY A 87 -9.55 -10.47 17.56
C GLY A 87 -8.36 -11.39 17.83
N THR A 88 -7.34 -11.42 16.98
CA THR A 88 -6.04 -11.97 17.39
C THR A 88 -5.33 -10.91 18.18
N CYS A 89 -5.25 -11.14 19.49
CA CYS A 89 -4.34 -10.48 20.42
C CYS A 89 -3.11 -9.96 19.67
N MET A 90 -2.82 -8.66 19.74
CA MET A 90 -1.42 -8.24 19.62
C MET A 90 -0.69 -9.00 20.72
N GLU A 91 -0.17 -10.19 20.39
CA GLU A 91 0.89 -10.81 21.15
C GLU A 91 1.91 -9.72 21.37
N LYS A 92 2.20 -9.48 22.65
CA LYS A 92 3.01 -8.35 23.09
C LYS A 92 4.33 -8.41 22.31
N LEU A 93 4.50 -7.47 21.37
CA LEU A 93 5.64 -7.41 20.47
C LEU A 93 6.94 -7.64 21.28
N PRO A 94 7.78 -8.63 20.92
CA PRO A 94 8.90 -9.04 21.77
C PRO A 94 10.00 -7.99 21.78
N ILE A 95 10.81 -7.96 22.84
CA ILE A 95 12.08 -7.22 22.84
C ILE A 95 13.10 -8.05 22.07
N LEU A 96 13.76 -7.42 21.09
CA LEU A 96 14.81 -8.07 20.30
C LEU A 96 16.17 -7.60 20.81
N THR A 97 17.05 -8.53 21.14
CA THR A 97 18.37 -8.21 21.70
C THR A 97 19.46 -8.62 20.73
N GLY A 98 20.25 -7.64 20.29
CA GLY A 98 21.49 -7.84 19.54
C GLY A 98 22.74 -7.77 20.42
N GLU A 99 23.87 -7.65 19.75
CA GLU A 99 25.19 -7.44 20.37
C GLU A 99 25.31 -6.02 20.92
N LYS A 100 24.99 -5.00 20.11
CA LYS A 100 25.11 -3.57 20.49
C LYS A 100 23.77 -2.87 20.67
N VAL A 101 22.71 -3.39 20.06
CA VAL A 101 21.39 -2.75 20.11
C VAL A 101 20.36 -3.63 20.81
N VAL A 102 19.44 -2.98 21.53
CA VAL A 102 18.19 -3.57 21.98
C VAL A 102 17.05 -2.88 21.24
N LEU A 103 16.15 -3.63 20.64
CA LEU A 103 14.95 -3.11 19.99
C LEU A 103 13.76 -3.40 20.89
N ARG A 104 13.05 -2.36 21.31
CA ARG A 104 11.79 -2.49 22.04
C ARG A 104 10.63 -1.82 21.30
N PRO A 105 9.38 -2.26 21.48
CA PRO A 105 8.22 -1.58 20.93
C PRO A 105 8.17 -0.10 21.32
N ILE A 106 7.71 0.75 20.40
CA ILE A 106 7.53 2.18 20.63
C ILE A 106 6.39 2.46 21.62
N THR A 107 6.54 3.50 22.42
CA THR A 107 5.53 3.97 23.37
C THR A 107 5.32 5.49 23.24
N ASP A 108 4.25 6.02 23.85
CA ASP A 108 4.01 7.47 23.88
C ASP A 108 5.16 8.25 24.54
N ALA A 109 5.85 7.64 25.50
CA ALA A 109 7.02 8.23 26.18
C ALA A 109 8.20 8.50 25.24
N ASP A 110 8.24 7.86 24.06
CA ASP A 110 9.29 8.08 23.05
C ASP A 110 9.00 9.28 22.14
N THR A 111 7.81 9.90 22.26
CA THR A 111 7.35 10.96 21.35
C THR A 111 8.32 12.12 21.27
N ASP A 112 8.84 12.60 22.39
CA ASP A 112 9.72 13.77 22.41
C ASP A 112 11.04 13.50 21.67
N ASN A 113 11.59 12.28 21.81
CA ASN A 113 12.77 11.85 21.08
C ASN A 113 12.49 11.73 19.58
N ILE A 114 11.39 11.07 19.19
CA ILE A 114 11.02 10.94 17.77
C ILE A 114 10.83 12.31 17.13
N VAL A 115 10.09 13.21 17.78
CA VAL A 115 9.85 14.58 17.29
C VAL A 115 11.16 15.34 17.15
N ARG A 116 12.03 15.29 18.17
CA ARG A 116 13.36 15.93 18.10
C ARG A 116 14.16 15.40 16.91
N TRP A 117 14.32 14.07 16.81
CA TRP A 117 15.11 13.45 15.75
C TRP A 117 14.56 13.72 14.36
N ARG A 118 13.23 13.61 14.15
CA ARG A 118 12.58 13.83 12.85
C ARG A 118 12.73 15.25 12.33
N ASN A 119 12.98 16.22 13.22
CA ASN A 119 13.19 17.62 12.88
C ASN A 119 14.69 18.01 12.76
N THR A 120 15.62 17.17 13.23
CA THR A 120 17.06 17.40 13.03
C THR A 120 17.43 17.27 11.55
N PRO A 121 18.21 18.21 10.95
CA PRO A 121 18.57 18.18 9.53
C PRO A 121 19.18 16.84 9.10
N SER A 122 20.04 16.30 9.95
CA SER A 122 20.77 15.06 9.73
C SER A 122 19.87 13.82 9.57
N VAL A 123 18.62 13.86 10.05
CA VAL A 123 17.56 12.87 9.80
C VAL A 123 16.64 13.37 8.70
N ARG A 124 16.08 14.57 8.85
CA ARG A 124 15.07 15.16 7.95
C ARG A 124 15.50 15.13 6.49
N ASP A 125 16.76 15.47 6.21
CA ASP A 125 17.25 15.60 4.83
C ASP A 125 17.38 14.24 4.14
N ASN A 126 17.45 13.15 4.92
CA ASN A 126 17.48 11.77 4.44
C ASN A 126 16.08 11.12 4.33
N PHE A 127 15.02 11.87 4.63
CA PHE A 127 13.64 11.40 4.49
C PHE A 127 12.91 12.10 3.34
N ILE A 128 11.98 11.35 2.75
CA ILE A 128 11.02 11.88 1.77
C ILE A 128 10.00 12.79 2.45
N PHE A 129 9.51 12.40 3.64
CA PHE A 129 8.63 13.25 4.44
C PHE A 129 9.46 14.29 5.20
N ARG A 130 9.36 15.56 4.78
CA ARG A 130 10.16 16.69 5.29
C ARG A 130 9.36 17.79 6.00
N GLN A 131 8.04 17.63 6.15
CA GLN A 131 7.26 18.60 6.94
C GLN A 131 7.71 18.57 8.41
N THR A 132 7.63 19.71 9.08
CA THR A 132 7.88 19.80 10.52
C THR A 132 7.02 18.78 11.25
N PHE A 133 7.67 17.89 11.99
CA PHE A 133 7.02 16.79 12.67
C PHE A 133 6.59 17.26 14.07
N THR A 134 5.30 17.22 14.38
CA THR A 134 4.79 17.68 15.69
C THR A 134 4.46 16.50 16.63
N PRO A 135 4.39 16.73 17.95
CA PRO A 135 3.93 15.72 18.90
C PRO A 135 2.53 15.18 18.57
N GLU A 136 1.60 16.04 18.15
CA GLU A 136 0.24 15.65 17.79
C GLU A 136 0.23 14.71 16.58
N MET A 137 1.07 14.99 15.57
CA MET A 137 1.25 14.11 14.42
C MET A 137 1.77 12.74 14.84
N HIS A 138 2.76 12.69 15.75
CA HIS A 138 3.31 11.43 16.24
C HIS A 138 2.28 10.64 17.06
N ARG A 139 1.56 11.29 17.98
CA ARG A 139 0.52 10.61 18.77
C ARG A 139 -0.62 10.11 17.90
N ASN A 140 -1.00 10.86 16.87
CA ASN A 140 -1.97 10.40 15.88
C ASN A 140 -1.44 9.18 15.10
N TRP A 141 -0.16 9.17 14.74
CA TRP A 141 0.50 8.01 14.13
C TRP A 141 0.46 6.78 15.05
N LEU A 142 0.82 6.94 16.33
CA LEU A 142 0.73 5.85 17.31
C LEU A 142 -0.70 5.28 17.40
N LYS A 143 -1.71 6.15 17.46
CA LYS A 143 -3.12 5.75 17.58
C LYS A 143 -3.68 5.08 16.32
N THR A 144 -3.35 5.60 15.14
CA THR A 144 -4.00 5.21 13.89
C THR A 144 -3.23 4.17 13.09
N LYS A 145 -1.92 4.02 13.35
CA LYS A 145 -1.04 3.12 12.60
C LYS A 145 -0.41 2.04 13.47
N VAL A 146 0.18 2.43 14.61
CA VAL A 146 0.85 1.44 15.49
C VAL A 146 -0.18 0.62 16.25
N ALA A 147 -1.15 1.27 16.91
CA ALA A 147 -2.17 0.58 17.71
C ALA A 147 -3.13 -0.28 16.88
N THR A 148 -3.28 0.01 15.58
CA THR A 148 -4.10 -0.76 14.65
C THR A 148 -3.34 -1.93 14.00
N GLY A 149 -2.02 -2.03 14.22
CA GLY A 149 -1.16 -3.05 13.61
C GLY A 149 -0.77 -2.77 12.16
N GLU A 150 -1.19 -1.64 11.57
CA GLU A 150 -0.77 -1.24 10.22
C GLU A 150 0.75 -0.94 10.15
N VAL A 151 1.35 -0.61 11.28
CA VAL A 151 2.78 -0.31 11.43
C VAL A 151 3.32 -1.06 12.64
N VAL A 152 4.43 -1.77 12.44
CA VAL A 152 5.22 -2.35 13.53
C VAL A 152 6.42 -1.47 13.75
N GLN A 153 6.47 -0.73 14.87
CA GLN A 153 7.53 0.25 15.12
C GLN A 153 8.22 0.02 16.46
N TYR A 154 9.54 0.11 16.42
CA TYR A 154 10.44 -0.12 17.53
C TYR A 154 11.38 1.07 17.72
N ILE A 155 11.86 1.21 18.96
CA ILE A 155 12.94 2.09 19.36
C ILE A 155 14.24 1.31 19.40
N ILE A 156 15.28 1.90 18.83
CA ILE A 156 16.65 1.39 18.88
C ILE A 156 17.30 1.96 20.13
N VAL A 157 17.74 1.08 21.03
CA VAL A 157 18.45 1.43 22.26
C VAL A 157 19.89 0.97 22.13
N ASP A 158 20.84 1.87 22.43
CA ASP A 158 22.24 1.50 22.62
C ASP A 158 22.36 0.69 23.92
N LYS A 159 22.73 -0.58 23.78
CA LYS A 159 22.81 -1.53 24.90
C LYS A 159 23.89 -1.16 25.91
N ALA A 160 24.97 -0.51 25.49
CA ALA A 160 26.06 -0.13 26.38
C ALA A 160 25.74 1.12 27.20
N ALA A 161 25.08 2.09 26.57
CA ALA A 161 24.73 3.36 27.21
C ALA A 161 23.33 3.37 27.85
N ASP A 162 22.49 2.37 27.55
CA ASP A 162 21.07 2.30 27.92
C ASP A 162 20.29 3.56 27.49
N THR A 163 20.55 4.04 26.26
CA THR A 163 19.92 5.24 25.71
C THR A 163 19.23 4.95 24.39
N ALA A 164 18.05 5.56 24.19
CA ALA A 164 17.36 5.50 22.92
C ALA A 164 18.15 6.32 21.88
N VAL A 165 18.47 5.72 20.74
CA VAL A 165 19.32 6.32 19.70
C VAL A 165 18.64 6.46 18.33
N GLY A 166 17.50 5.82 18.13
CA GLY A 166 16.77 5.88 16.86
C GLY A 166 15.49 5.07 16.85
N SER A 167 14.93 4.86 15.66
CA SER A 167 13.73 4.06 15.46
C SER A 167 13.80 3.27 14.16
N VAL A 168 13.17 2.09 14.19
CA VAL A 168 13.01 1.19 13.06
C VAL A 168 11.54 0.78 12.96
N TYR A 169 11.04 0.59 11.75
CA TYR A 169 9.64 0.22 11.55
C TYR A 169 9.41 -0.57 10.26
N TYR A 170 8.33 -1.35 10.29
CA TYR A 170 7.62 -1.82 9.12
C TYR A 170 6.36 -0.99 8.93
N ARG A 171 6.12 -0.55 7.69
CA ARG A 171 4.89 0.10 7.26
C ARG A 171 4.36 -0.58 6.02
N ASP A 172 3.12 -0.24 5.66
CA ASP A 172 2.45 -0.79 4.48
C ASP A 172 2.50 -2.34 4.50
N VAL A 173 2.24 -2.91 5.69
CA VAL A 173 2.26 -4.36 5.92
C VAL A 173 1.09 -4.99 5.17
N ASP A 174 1.41 -5.84 4.21
CA ASP A 174 0.46 -6.60 3.42
C ASP A 174 0.48 -8.06 3.85
N HIS A 175 -0.57 -8.48 4.55
CA HIS A 175 -0.75 -9.86 5.00
C HIS A 175 -1.22 -10.81 3.90
N THR A 176 -1.63 -10.30 2.73
CA THR A 176 -2.00 -11.11 1.57
C THR A 176 -0.75 -11.57 0.84
N PHE A 177 0.21 -10.68 0.65
CA PHE A 177 1.47 -10.95 -0.05
C PHE A 177 2.66 -11.16 0.89
N ASN A 178 2.42 -11.10 2.20
CA ASN A 178 3.43 -11.21 3.26
C ASN A 178 4.61 -10.25 3.00
N SER A 179 4.30 -8.97 2.80
CA SER A 179 5.32 -7.96 2.47
C SER A 179 5.20 -6.72 3.33
N ALA A 180 6.31 -6.01 3.52
CA ALA A 180 6.31 -4.72 4.19
C ALA A 180 7.41 -3.79 3.67
N GLU A 181 7.22 -2.48 3.83
CA GLU A 181 8.27 -1.49 3.64
C GLU A 181 9.02 -1.25 4.96
N TYR A 182 10.32 -1.50 4.94
CA TYR A 182 11.25 -1.24 6.03
C TYR A 182 11.74 0.21 6.01
N GLY A 183 11.76 0.83 7.18
CA GLY A 183 12.38 2.13 7.39
C GLY A 183 13.15 2.18 8.71
N ILE A 184 14.22 2.98 8.71
CA ILE A 184 15.07 3.18 9.88
C ILE A 184 15.62 4.60 9.88
N PHE A 185 15.84 5.13 11.08
CA PHE A 185 16.72 6.26 11.28
C PHE A 185 17.47 6.18 12.62
N VAL A 186 18.73 6.61 12.59
CA VAL A 186 19.53 6.83 13.80
C VAL A 186 19.49 8.33 14.09
N GLY A 187 18.77 8.68 15.14
CA GLY A 187 18.49 10.05 15.53
C GLY A 187 19.65 10.72 16.25
N GLU A 188 20.32 9.98 17.13
CA GLU A 188 21.49 10.48 17.85
C GLU A 188 22.73 10.52 16.96
N GLU A 189 23.39 11.68 16.92
CA GLU A 189 24.60 11.86 16.10
C GLU A 189 25.76 11.03 16.61
N SER A 190 25.92 10.98 17.94
CA SER A 190 26.92 10.15 18.63
C SER A 190 26.77 8.66 18.36
N ALA A 191 25.63 8.21 17.84
CA ALA A 191 25.30 6.82 17.55
C ALA A 191 25.58 6.43 16.09
N ARG A 192 25.91 7.40 15.21
CA ARG A 192 26.16 7.16 13.79
C ARG A 192 27.54 6.57 13.53
N GLY A 193 27.68 5.83 12.45
CA GLY A 193 28.95 5.19 12.05
C GLY A 193 29.42 4.04 12.95
N LYS A 194 28.68 3.70 14.02
CA LYS A 194 29.04 2.65 15.00
C LYS A 194 28.49 1.26 14.68
N GLY A 195 27.76 1.13 13.57
CA GLY A 195 27.17 -0.13 13.09
C GLY A 195 25.74 -0.40 13.57
N PHE A 196 25.12 0.48 14.37
CA PHE A 196 23.76 0.28 14.89
C PHE A 196 22.71 0.11 13.78
N GLY A 197 22.82 0.87 12.69
CA GLY A 197 21.88 0.74 11.56
C GLY A 197 21.94 -0.62 10.87
N THR A 198 23.15 -1.16 10.66
CA THR A 198 23.35 -2.46 10.00
C THR A 198 22.88 -3.60 10.90
N GLU A 199 23.22 -3.55 12.19
CA GLU A 199 22.78 -4.57 13.16
C GLU A 199 21.26 -4.53 13.35
N THR A 200 20.67 -3.34 13.49
CA THR A 200 19.21 -3.16 13.56
C THR A 200 18.52 -3.74 12.34
N ALA A 201 19.04 -3.47 11.12
CA ALA A 201 18.46 -3.99 9.90
C ALA A 201 18.47 -5.52 9.86
N ARG A 202 19.58 -6.16 10.24
CA ARG A 202 19.66 -7.63 10.33
C ARG A 202 18.65 -8.17 11.32
N LEU A 203 18.72 -7.73 12.58
CA LEU A 203 17.87 -8.19 13.67
C LEU A 203 16.38 -7.99 13.37
N PHE A 204 16.01 -6.84 12.81
CA PHE A 204 14.62 -6.53 12.54
C PHE A 204 14.09 -7.30 11.32
N THR A 205 14.90 -7.50 10.26
CA THR A 205 14.50 -8.34 9.11
C THR A 205 14.34 -9.80 9.49
N ASP A 206 15.23 -10.33 10.33
CA ASP A 206 15.14 -11.70 10.82
C ASP A 206 13.86 -11.89 11.65
N PHE A 207 13.51 -10.90 12.50
CA PHE A 207 12.21 -10.86 13.18
C PHE A 207 11.03 -10.80 12.19
N GLY A 208 11.13 -9.98 11.14
CA GLY A 208 10.10 -9.88 10.11
C GLY A 208 9.82 -11.20 9.40
N PHE A 209 10.87 -11.97 9.07
CA PHE A 209 10.73 -13.28 8.43
C PHE A 209 10.24 -14.37 9.40
N THR A 210 10.81 -14.42 10.61
CA THR A 210 10.57 -15.53 11.54
C THR A 210 9.29 -15.39 12.34
N ALA A 211 8.98 -14.19 12.83
CA ALA A 211 7.84 -13.95 13.73
C ALA A 211 6.64 -13.31 13.02
N LEU A 212 6.88 -12.42 12.06
CA LEU A 212 5.79 -11.79 11.29
C LEU A 212 5.45 -12.55 10.00
N HIS A 213 6.18 -13.63 9.71
CA HIS A 213 6.02 -14.46 8.51
C HIS A 213 6.01 -13.66 7.19
N LEU A 214 6.75 -12.55 7.15
CA LEU A 214 6.97 -11.81 5.92
C LEU A 214 7.79 -12.70 4.96
N HIS A 215 7.49 -12.60 3.67
CA HIS A 215 8.28 -13.17 2.60
C HIS A 215 9.22 -12.11 1.98
N ARG A 216 8.76 -10.86 1.90
CA ARG A 216 9.49 -9.77 1.23
C ARG A 216 9.53 -8.51 2.06
N ILE A 217 10.74 -7.99 2.27
CA ILE A 217 10.95 -6.71 2.96
C ILE A 217 11.65 -5.77 2.00
N SER A 218 10.96 -4.73 1.56
CA SER A 218 11.49 -3.71 0.65
C SER A 218 11.84 -2.43 1.39
N LEU A 219 12.72 -1.62 0.83
CA LEU A 219 13.00 -0.27 1.29
C LEU A 219 13.25 0.65 0.11
N ARG A 220 13.14 1.96 0.39
CA ARG A 220 13.49 3.04 -0.53
C ARG A 220 14.47 3.98 0.15
N VAL A 221 15.46 4.42 -0.60
CA VAL A 221 16.52 5.31 -0.09
C VAL A 221 16.89 6.31 -1.18
N LEU A 222 17.14 7.56 -0.79
CA LEU A 222 17.67 8.57 -1.72
C LEU A 222 18.99 8.07 -2.30
N ALA A 223 19.18 8.20 -3.61
CA ALA A 223 20.35 7.67 -4.30
C ALA A 223 21.67 8.21 -3.73
N GLU A 224 21.65 9.48 -3.29
CA GLU A 224 22.81 10.16 -2.70
C GLU A 224 23.15 9.70 -1.27
N ASN A 225 22.22 9.04 -0.56
CA ASN A 225 22.43 8.54 0.81
C ASN A 225 23.25 7.24 0.80
N THR A 226 24.50 7.39 0.38
CA THR A 226 25.51 6.32 0.28
C THR A 226 25.73 5.59 1.61
N PRO A 227 25.79 6.27 2.78
CA PRO A 227 25.93 5.57 4.07
C PRO A 227 24.79 4.59 4.35
N ALA A 228 23.53 4.98 4.11
CA ALA A 228 22.38 4.10 4.32
C ALA A 228 22.40 2.91 3.34
N ARG A 229 22.67 3.17 2.04
CA ARG A 229 22.80 2.11 1.03
C ARG A 229 23.84 1.06 1.39
N ARG A 230 25.01 1.48 1.87
CA ARG A 230 26.05 0.56 2.37
C ARG A 230 25.58 -0.26 3.57
N SER A 231 24.88 0.38 4.51
CA SER A 231 24.30 -0.31 5.67
C SER A 231 23.27 -1.36 5.26
N TYR A 232 22.41 -1.06 4.28
CA TYR A 232 21.40 -2.01 3.79
C TYR A 232 22.03 -3.18 3.04
N ALA A 233 23.00 -2.91 2.15
CA ALA A 233 23.74 -3.95 1.45
C ALA A 233 24.44 -4.89 2.45
N ALA A 234 25.10 -4.34 3.47
CA ALA A 234 25.74 -5.14 4.53
C ALA A 234 24.72 -5.95 5.37
N ALA A 235 23.46 -5.52 5.44
CA ALA A 235 22.38 -6.26 6.10
C ALA A 235 21.71 -7.33 5.20
N GLY A 236 22.17 -7.46 3.94
CA GLY A 236 21.67 -8.46 2.99
C GLY A 236 20.55 -7.97 2.08
N PHE A 237 20.27 -6.66 2.04
CA PHE A 237 19.39 -6.10 1.01
C PHE A 237 20.10 -6.04 -0.34
N VAL A 238 19.37 -6.36 -1.40
CA VAL A 238 19.85 -6.29 -2.79
C VAL A 238 19.17 -5.11 -3.48
N GLU A 239 19.93 -4.33 -4.23
CA GLU A 239 19.41 -3.24 -5.07
C GLU A 239 18.65 -3.82 -6.27
N GLU A 240 17.41 -3.39 -6.46
CA GLU A 240 16.54 -3.89 -7.55
C GLU A 240 16.34 -2.85 -8.66
N GLY A 241 16.54 -1.57 -8.36
CA GLY A 241 16.46 -0.52 -9.36
C GLY A 241 16.55 0.89 -8.80
N THR A 242 16.83 1.83 -9.70
CA THR A 242 16.84 3.27 -9.44
C THR A 242 15.72 3.95 -10.22
N PHE A 243 14.86 4.67 -9.52
CA PHE A 243 13.77 5.44 -10.08
C PHE A 243 14.24 6.89 -10.18
N ARG A 244 14.49 7.33 -11.42
CA ARG A 244 15.00 8.67 -11.70
C ARG A 244 13.94 9.74 -11.46
N ASP A 245 14.34 10.86 -10.88
CA ASP A 245 13.46 12.02 -10.58
C ASP A 245 12.16 11.65 -9.83
N MET A 246 12.21 10.59 -9.02
CA MET A 246 11.01 10.03 -8.38
C MET A 246 10.37 10.99 -7.36
N VAL A 247 11.20 11.76 -6.65
CA VAL A 247 10.74 12.68 -5.61
C VAL A 247 11.26 14.08 -5.84
N ARG A 248 10.43 15.10 -5.55
CA ARG A 248 10.84 16.50 -5.57
C ARG A 248 11.02 17.00 -4.14
N LEU A 249 12.25 17.27 -3.76
CA LEU A 249 12.63 17.68 -2.41
C LEU A 249 13.41 19.00 -2.47
N ASP A 250 12.95 20.00 -1.71
CA ASP A 250 13.48 21.37 -1.71
C ASP A 250 13.61 21.98 -3.11
N GLY A 251 12.62 21.72 -3.96
CA GLY A 251 12.58 22.22 -5.34
C GLY A 251 13.37 21.39 -6.36
N VAL A 252 14.20 20.44 -5.92
CA VAL A 252 15.07 19.62 -6.77
C VAL A 252 14.52 18.21 -6.91
N TYR A 253 14.50 17.66 -8.13
CA TYR A 253 14.17 16.25 -8.37
C TYR A 253 15.34 15.36 -7.96
N ARG A 254 15.03 14.24 -7.30
CA ARG A 254 16.02 13.30 -6.78
C ARG A 254 15.63 11.87 -7.08
N ASP A 255 16.67 11.07 -7.28
CA ASP A 255 16.56 9.65 -7.57
C ASP A 255 16.33 8.85 -6.30
N VAL A 256 15.55 7.78 -6.41
CA VAL A 256 15.27 6.85 -5.32
C VAL A 256 15.70 5.46 -5.73
N VAL A 257 16.54 4.85 -4.90
CA VAL A 257 16.99 3.46 -5.04
C VAL A 257 16.04 2.57 -4.25
N PHE A 258 15.55 1.52 -4.89
CA PHE A 258 14.79 0.45 -4.27
C PHE A 258 15.70 -0.74 -3.98
N MET A 259 15.58 -1.25 -2.77
CA MET A 259 16.28 -2.47 -2.35
C MET A 259 15.29 -3.40 -1.65
N ALA A 260 15.56 -4.70 -1.68
CA ALA A 260 14.77 -5.68 -0.95
C ALA A 260 15.62 -6.81 -0.37
N LYS A 261 15.10 -7.40 0.71
CA LYS A 261 15.56 -8.68 1.26
C LYS A 261 14.38 -9.64 1.20
N ILE A 262 14.63 -10.86 0.72
CA ILE A 262 13.62 -11.91 0.55
C ILE A 262 13.94 -13.02 1.56
N ALA A 263 12.90 -13.60 2.16
CA ALA A 263 13.03 -14.77 3.03
C ALA A 263 13.69 -15.93 2.28
N GLN A 264 14.59 -16.65 2.95
CA GLN A 264 15.26 -17.84 2.42
C GLN A 264 14.44 -19.10 2.68
#